data_AF-A0A5Q4T1C7-F1
#
_entry.id   AF-A0A5Q4T1C7-F1
#
_cell.length_a   1.000
_cell.length_b   1.000
_cell.length_c   1.000
_cell.angle_alpha   90.00
_cell.angle_beta   90.00
_cell.angle_gamma   90.00
#
_symmetry.space_group_name_H-M   'P 1'
#
loop_
_entity.id
_entity.type
_entity.pdbx_description
1 polymer ?
#
loop_
_entity_poly.entity_id
_entity_poly.type
_entity_poly.pdbx_seq_one_letter_code
_entity_poly.pdbx_strand_id
1 'polypeptide(L)'
;MTRKSFARRVLAAGTSGMLAAAGIVALSGTAQAAATTLGAAAAEKGRYFGTAVAANRLGEADYTATLNTEFSSVTPENEMKWDALEPSRGSFSYGSADRIVSHAEGRGMQVRGHTLVWHSQLPGWVGSLGATDLRSAMNNHITQVMTHYKGRIAAWDVVNEAFQDGGSGARRSSPFQDKLGDGFIEEAFRTARAADPAAQLCYNDYNTDGANAKSNAVYAMVKDFKQRGVPIDCVGFQSHFNAQSPVPSDYQANLQRFADLGVDVQITELDIEGSGSAQATNYANVTKACLAVTRCTGITVWGVTDKYSWRSSGTPLLFDGTYQKKPAYAAVLTALGGTPDGGGNPPGGGTGSCTAAYTTTASWPGGYNGQVTVTAGSAAITTWEVPLTFTAPQKVANSWNGTASWDGSGTVLTMRPSYNGSLAAGASTSFGFTVTTNGGSASPPAVGACKVS
;
A
#
# COMPACT_ATOMS: atom_id res chain seq x y z
N MET A 1 -27.31 55.09 -45.27
CA MET A 1 -27.75 55.72 -46.54
C MET A 1 -26.99 55.06 -47.68
N THR A 2 -27.73 54.43 -48.62
CA THR A 2 -27.48 54.27 -50.09
C THR A 2 -26.17 53.63 -50.60
N ARG A 3 -26.11 52.66 -51.52
CA ARG A 3 -27.01 52.07 -52.57
C ARG A 3 -26.52 50.62 -52.88
N LYS A 4 -27.36 49.57 -52.97
CA LYS A 4 -28.01 48.96 -54.19
C LYS A 4 -27.15 49.00 -55.46
N SER A 5 -27.04 48.01 -56.35
CA SER A 5 -27.49 46.62 -56.58
C SER A 5 -27.01 46.28 -58.01
N PHE A 6 -26.74 45.03 -58.39
CA PHE A 6 -27.28 44.44 -59.63
C PHE A 6 -26.85 42.96 -59.77
N ALA A 7 -27.83 42.14 -60.10
CA ALA A 7 -27.74 40.70 -60.32
C ALA A 7 -27.29 40.36 -61.74
N ARG A 8 -26.72 39.16 -61.93
CA ARG A 8 -26.98 38.30 -63.10
C ARG A 8 -26.65 36.84 -62.79
N ARG A 9 -27.66 35.98 -62.99
CA ARG A 9 -27.60 34.51 -62.97
C ARG A 9 -26.98 33.99 -64.27
N VAL A 10 -26.18 32.93 -64.22
CA VAL A 10 -26.10 31.88 -65.26
C VAL A 10 -25.94 30.51 -64.58
N LEU A 11 -26.64 29.53 -65.14
CA LEU A 11 -26.84 28.14 -64.73
C LEU A 11 -25.59 27.24 -64.84
N ALA A 12 -25.52 26.31 -63.88
CA ALA A 12 -25.22 24.85 -63.96
C ALA A 12 -24.44 24.26 -65.16
N ALA A 13 -23.41 23.48 -64.85
CA ALA A 13 -23.39 22.01 -64.98
C ALA A 13 -22.03 21.45 -64.49
N GLY A 14 -22.06 20.33 -63.77
CA GLY A 14 -20.95 19.83 -62.96
C GLY A 14 -19.86 19.06 -63.72
N THR A 15 -18.83 18.68 -62.97
CA THR A 15 -18.21 17.35 -63.00
C THR A 15 -17.28 17.20 -61.81
N SER A 16 -17.36 16.01 -61.22
CA SER A 16 -16.67 15.51 -60.03
C SER A 16 -15.15 15.54 -60.14
N GLY A 17 -14.45 15.73 -59.01
CA GLY A 17 -13.03 15.37 -58.96
C GLY A 17 -12.20 15.96 -57.82
N MET A 18 -12.08 15.17 -56.76
CA MET A 18 -10.85 14.96 -55.97
C MET A 18 -10.42 15.92 -54.84
N LEU A 19 -10.41 15.29 -53.65
CA LEU A 19 -9.38 15.30 -52.59
C LEU A 19 -9.39 16.46 -51.58
N ALA A 20 -10.27 16.31 -50.59
CA ALA A 20 -10.05 16.82 -49.24
C ALA A 20 -8.88 16.05 -48.61
N ALA A 21 -7.71 16.67 -48.50
CA ALA A 21 -6.64 16.22 -47.63
C ALA A 21 -7.04 16.56 -46.18
N ALA A 22 -7.74 15.63 -45.51
CA ALA A 22 -7.89 15.66 -44.07
C ALA A 22 -6.51 15.34 -43.46
N GLY A 23 -5.86 16.34 -42.88
CA GLY A 23 -4.66 16.16 -42.08
C GLY A 23 -4.98 15.30 -40.87
N ILE A 24 -4.63 14.01 -40.92
CA ILE A 24 -4.59 13.15 -39.76
C ILE A 24 -3.40 13.64 -38.91
N VAL A 25 -3.69 14.40 -37.86
CA VAL A 25 -2.73 14.57 -36.77
C VAL A 25 -2.64 13.22 -36.08
N ALA A 26 -1.66 12.41 -36.49
CA ALA A 26 -1.27 11.24 -35.75
C ALA A 26 -0.73 11.74 -34.41
N LEU A 27 -1.56 11.69 -33.37
CA LEU A 27 -1.10 11.70 -31.99
C LEU A 27 -0.24 10.44 -31.83
N SER A 28 1.06 10.60 -32.03
CA SER A 28 2.05 9.63 -31.60
C SER A 28 1.93 9.52 -30.08
N GLY A 29 1.08 8.62 -29.60
CA GLY A 29 1.10 8.20 -28.21
C GLY A 29 2.47 7.60 -27.96
N THR A 30 3.37 8.37 -27.37
CA THR A 30 4.56 7.80 -26.76
C THR A 30 4.05 6.80 -25.73
N ALA A 31 4.31 5.51 -25.94
CA ALA A 31 4.11 4.52 -24.90
C ALA A 31 4.96 4.97 -23.71
N GLN A 32 4.31 5.57 -22.71
CA GLN A 32 4.96 5.94 -21.46
C GLN A 32 5.50 4.64 -20.87
N ALA A 33 6.81 4.57 -20.62
CA ALA A 33 7.37 3.44 -19.90
C ALA A 33 6.64 3.34 -18.54
N ALA A 34 6.16 2.15 -18.19
CA ALA A 34 5.44 1.96 -16.94
C ALA A 34 6.32 2.37 -15.76
N ALA A 35 5.77 3.13 -14.81
CA ALA A 35 6.47 3.49 -13.60
C ALA A 35 6.94 2.24 -12.83
N THR A 36 8.12 2.36 -12.21
CA THR A 36 8.80 1.22 -11.57
C THR A 36 8.88 1.34 -10.05
N THR A 37 8.45 2.47 -9.49
CA THR A 37 8.38 2.73 -8.05
C THR A 37 6.94 3.02 -7.62
N LEU A 38 6.61 2.76 -6.35
CA LEU A 38 5.23 2.92 -5.85
C LEU A 38 4.73 4.35 -5.99
N GLY A 39 5.55 5.33 -5.59
CA GLY A 39 5.22 6.75 -5.69
C GLY A 39 4.99 7.21 -7.13
N ALA A 40 5.83 6.80 -8.08
CA ALA A 40 5.66 7.15 -9.49
C ALA A 40 4.41 6.49 -10.09
N ALA A 41 4.16 5.21 -9.81
CA ALA A 41 2.99 4.50 -10.33
C ALA A 41 1.69 5.05 -9.75
N ALA A 42 1.67 5.44 -8.47
CA ALA A 42 0.53 6.13 -7.88
C ALA A 42 0.30 7.51 -8.51
N ALA A 43 1.37 8.27 -8.77
CA ALA A 43 1.27 9.59 -9.40
C ALA A 43 0.65 9.52 -10.80
N GLU A 44 0.95 8.49 -11.60
CA GLU A 44 0.30 8.25 -12.91
C GLU A 44 -1.22 7.99 -12.79
N LYS A 45 -1.70 7.60 -11.61
CA LYS A 45 -3.12 7.44 -11.28
C LYS A 45 -3.71 8.65 -10.56
N GLY A 46 -2.96 9.75 -10.45
CA GLY A 46 -3.38 10.93 -9.70
C GLY A 46 -3.56 10.64 -8.21
N ARG A 47 -2.67 9.82 -7.64
CA ARG A 47 -2.64 9.45 -6.22
C ARG A 47 -1.24 9.70 -5.65
N TYR A 48 -1.14 9.96 -4.35
CA TYR A 48 0.14 9.79 -3.66
C TYR A 48 0.29 8.35 -3.16
N PHE A 49 1.54 7.90 -3.04
CA PHE A 49 1.91 6.72 -2.25
C PHE A 49 2.92 7.14 -1.19
N GLY A 50 2.59 6.94 0.09
CA GLY A 50 3.36 7.42 1.22
C GLY A 50 3.71 6.35 2.25
N THR A 51 4.46 6.74 3.27
CA THR A 51 4.85 5.86 4.38
C THR A 51 4.98 6.63 5.68
N ALA A 52 4.70 5.96 6.81
CA ALA A 52 5.05 6.47 8.12
C ALA A 52 6.56 6.39 8.38
N VAL A 53 7.13 7.44 8.97
CA VAL A 53 8.56 7.56 9.22
C VAL A 53 8.86 8.05 10.63
N ALA A 54 9.97 7.58 11.18
CA ALA A 54 10.49 8.03 12.47
C ALA A 54 11.81 8.77 12.29
N ALA A 55 11.98 9.90 12.98
CA ALA A 55 13.11 10.81 12.80
C ALA A 55 14.46 10.14 13.13
N ASN A 56 14.46 9.21 14.09
CA ASN A 56 15.65 8.46 14.50
C ASN A 56 16.09 7.41 13.45
N ARG A 57 15.27 7.12 12.43
CA ARG A 57 15.62 6.19 11.32
C ARG A 57 16.23 6.90 10.12
N LEU A 58 16.12 8.21 10.03
CA LEU A 58 16.69 9.01 8.93
C LEU A 58 18.24 9.03 8.92
N GLY A 59 18.91 8.36 9.86
CA GLY A 59 20.36 8.14 9.84
C GLY A 59 20.78 6.80 9.21
N GLU A 60 19.83 5.91 8.91
CA GLU A 60 20.11 4.60 8.34
C GLU A 60 20.06 4.63 6.82
N ALA A 61 21.13 4.18 6.17
CA ALA A 61 21.30 4.29 4.71
C ALA A 61 20.22 3.51 3.94
N ASP A 62 19.99 2.24 4.28
CA ASP A 62 19.01 1.40 3.56
C ASP A 62 17.57 1.88 3.79
N TYR A 63 17.26 2.37 4.99
CA TYR A 63 15.98 2.98 5.31
C TYR A 63 15.72 4.21 4.45
N THR A 64 16.68 5.14 4.41
CA THR A 64 16.54 6.39 3.64
C THR A 64 16.57 6.15 2.13
N ALA A 65 17.37 5.19 1.65
CA ALA A 65 17.38 4.79 0.24
C ALA A 65 16.02 4.23 -0.21
N THR A 66 15.42 3.33 0.59
CA THR A 66 14.09 2.78 0.33
C THR A 66 13.03 3.88 0.37
N LEU A 67 13.04 4.70 1.43
CA LEU A 67 12.14 5.84 1.60
C LEU A 67 12.16 6.77 0.37
N ASN A 68 13.36 7.17 -0.06
CA ASN A 68 13.58 8.16 -1.10
C ASN A 68 13.29 7.66 -2.53
N THR A 69 13.25 6.35 -2.71
CA THR A 69 13.02 5.72 -4.02
C THR A 69 11.54 5.44 -4.23
N GLU A 70 10.86 4.96 -3.19
CA GLU A 70 9.56 4.30 -3.36
C GLU A 70 8.38 5.19 -2.97
N PHE A 71 8.58 6.25 -2.19
CA PHE A 71 7.49 7.03 -1.63
C PHE A 71 7.51 8.50 -2.08
N SER A 72 6.33 9.11 -2.09
CA SER A 72 6.05 10.49 -2.52
C SER A 72 5.41 11.34 -1.41
N SER A 73 5.11 10.72 -0.27
CA SER A 73 4.57 11.39 0.92
C SER A 73 5.10 10.71 2.17
N VAL A 74 5.23 11.48 3.26
CA VAL A 74 5.58 10.95 4.59
C VAL A 74 4.58 11.37 5.65
N THR A 75 4.42 10.53 6.66
CA THR A 75 3.70 10.83 7.90
C THR A 75 4.66 10.64 9.07
N PRO A 76 4.93 11.65 9.92
CA PRO A 76 5.68 11.44 11.15
C PRO A 76 4.93 10.46 12.07
N GLU A 77 5.56 9.33 12.40
CA GLU A 77 4.91 8.25 13.14
C GLU A 77 4.53 8.67 14.57
N ASN A 78 5.39 9.47 15.21
CA ASN A 78 5.18 9.94 16.59
C ASN A 78 5.53 11.41 16.81
N GLU A 79 6.39 11.98 15.97
CA GLU A 79 7.05 13.27 16.20
C GLU A 79 6.09 14.46 16.12
N MET A 80 4.89 14.26 15.55
CA MET A 80 3.83 15.27 15.49
C MET A 80 2.65 14.99 16.43
N LYS A 81 2.75 14.02 17.35
CA LYS A 81 1.76 13.81 18.40
C LYS A 81 1.93 14.84 19.52
N TRP A 82 0.87 15.04 20.31
CA TRP A 82 0.82 16.15 21.28
C TRP A 82 1.94 16.07 22.32
N ASP A 83 2.20 14.89 22.90
CA ASP A 83 3.27 14.71 23.89
C ASP A 83 4.67 15.08 23.37
N ALA A 84 4.95 14.81 22.09
CA ALA A 84 6.19 15.14 21.41
C ALA A 84 6.29 16.65 21.10
N LEU A 85 5.19 17.26 20.66
CA LEU A 85 5.16 18.66 20.22
C LEU A 85 5.01 19.67 21.36
N GLU A 86 4.30 19.34 22.43
CA GLU A 86 4.03 20.23 23.57
C GLU A 86 4.15 19.49 24.92
N PRO A 87 5.35 19.00 25.28
CA PRO A 87 5.56 18.20 26.49
C PRO A 87 5.22 18.94 27.78
N SER A 88 5.22 20.27 27.76
CA SER A 88 4.77 21.15 28.85
C SER A 88 3.92 22.28 28.28
N ARG A 89 2.86 22.68 29.00
CA ARG A 89 1.87 23.67 28.53
C ARG A 89 2.55 24.95 28.03
N GLY A 90 2.34 25.27 26.75
CA GLY A 90 2.92 26.45 26.08
C GLY A 90 4.38 26.34 25.67
N SER A 91 5.05 25.21 25.94
CA SER A 91 6.45 24.96 25.57
C SER A 91 6.51 23.93 24.45
N PHE A 92 6.74 24.39 23.22
CA PHE A 92 6.73 23.55 22.03
C PHE A 92 8.13 23.02 21.66
N SER A 93 8.17 21.80 21.13
CA SER A 93 9.37 21.13 20.63
C SER A 93 9.12 20.56 19.23
N TYR A 94 9.66 21.22 18.22
CA TYR A 94 9.45 20.84 16.81
C TYR A 94 10.61 20.03 16.19
N GLY A 95 11.79 19.99 16.82
CA GLY A 95 13.03 19.56 16.17
C GLY A 95 12.99 18.20 15.46
N SER A 96 12.41 17.17 16.08
CA SER A 96 12.30 15.84 15.46
C SER A 96 11.34 15.82 14.27
N ALA A 97 10.20 16.51 14.38
CA ALA A 97 9.25 16.64 13.28
C ALA A 97 9.79 17.53 12.16
N ASP A 98 10.46 18.65 12.48
CA ASP A 98 11.14 19.52 11.53
C ASP A 98 12.19 18.76 10.70
N ARG A 99 12.89 17.80 11.31
CA ARG A 99 13.83 16.92 10.58
C ARG A 99 13.12 16.11 9.50
N ILE A 100 11.94 15.55 9.80
CA ILE A 100 11.14 14.79 8.83
C ILE A 100 10.59 15.71 7.74
N VAL A 101 10.01 16.86 8.12
CA VAL A 101 9.46 17.82 7.15
C VAL A 101 10.55 18.33 6.21
N SER A 102 11.72 18.69 6.74
CA SER A 102 12.85 19.16 5.92
C SER A 102 13.37 18.08 4.98
N HIS A 103 13.41 16.82 5.42
CA HIS A 103 13.75 15.68 4.56
C HIS A 103 12.73 15.54 3.42
N ALA A 104 11.44 15.60 3.74
CA ALA A 104 10.36 15.50 2.76
C ALA A 104 10.43 16.62 1.71
N GLU A 105 10.56 17.87 2.14
CA GLU A 105 10.68 19.04 1.26
C GLU A 105 11.90 18.94 0.34
N GLY A 106 13.05 18.53 0.88
CA GLY A 106 14.28 18.32 0.09
C GLY A 106 14.17 17.20 -0.96
N ARG A 107 13.13 16.36 -0.88
CA ARG A 107 12.82 15.27 -1.82
C ARG A 107 11.57 15.54 -2.65
N GLY A 108 10.91 16.68 -2.47
CA GLY A 108 9.63 16.99 -3.12
C GLY A 108 8.48 16.09 -2.67
N MET A 109 8.58 15.49 -1.47
CA MET A 109 7.53 14.67 -0.89
C MET A 109 6.49 15.54 -0.18
N GLN A 110 5.24 15.09 -0.20
CA GLN A 110 4.20 15.65 0.64
C GLN A 110 4.39 15.23 2.10
N VAL A 111 3.84 16.02 3.03
CA VAL A 111 3.77 15.66 4.44
C VAL A 111 2.31 15.59 4.87
N ARG A 112 1.93 14.51 5.54
CA ARG A 112 0.70 14.42 6.32
C ARG A 112 1.03 14.64 7.79
N GLY A 113 0.43 15.64 8.40
CA GLY A 113 0.58 15.92 9.83
C GLY A 113 -0.31 15.00 10.66
N HIS A 114 0.29 14.27 11.59
CA HIS A 114 -0.38 13.25 12.40
C HIS A 114 0.11 13.33 13.86
N THR A 115 -0.70 13.77 14.82
CA THR A 115 -2.09 14.26 14.73
C THR A 115 -2.30 15.34 15.80
N LEU A 116 -3.25 16.25 15.58
CA LEU A 116 -3.44 17.43 16.45
C LEU A 116 -4.22 17.11 17.73
N VAL A 117 -5.28 16.29 17.64
CA VAL A 117 -6.12 15.95 18.79
C VAL A 117 -6.39 14.45 18.81
N TRP A 118 -5.86 13.78 19.84
CA TRP A 118 -6.03 12.34 20.04
C TRP A 118 -6.18 12.02 21.53
N HIS A 119 -6.87 10.93 21.84
CA HIS A 119 -7.06 10.49 23.22
C HIS A 119 -5.79 9.86 23.83
N SER A 120 -4.85 9.42 22.98
CA SER A 120 -3.58 8.80 23.36
C SER A 120 -2.41 9.74 23.10
N GLN A 121 -1.24 9.42 23.67
CA GLN A 121 0.00 10.21 23.58
C GLN A 121 -0.22 11.70 23.88
N LEU A 122 -1.02 11.94 24.93
CA LEU A 122 -1.22 13.25 25.52
C LEU A 122 -0.15 13.51 26.58
N PRO A 123 0.41 14.71 26.65
CA PRO A 123 1.29 15.07 27.75
C PRO A 123 0.48 15.10 29.06
N GLY A 124 1.11 14.65 30.16
CA GLY A 124 0.40 14.39 31.42
C GLY A 124 -0.39 15.57 31.99
N TRP A 125 -0.02 16.81 31.65
CA TRP A 125 -0.72 18.01 32.10
C TRP A 125 -2.13 18.17 31.49
N VAL A 126 -2.38 17.66 30.27
CA VAL A 126 -3.65 17.86 29.54
C VAL A 126 -4.82 17.19 30.28
N GLY A 127 -4.64 15.95 30.72
CA GLY A 127 -5.69 15.17 31.38
C GLY A 127 -6.20 15.80 32.68
N SER A 128 -5.37 16.58 33.37
CA SER A 128 -5.73 17.23 34.65
C SER A 128 -6.53 18.53 34.51
N LEU A 129 -6.60 19.12 33.32
CA LEU A 129 -7.22 20.44 33.15
C LEU A 129 -8.74 20.41 33.32
N GLY A 130 -9.31 21.50 33.86
CA GLY A 130 -10.75 21.75 33.81
C GLY A 130 -11.21 22.09 32.38
N ALA A 131 -12.52 22.07 32.13
CA ALA A 131 -13.08 22.25 30.78
C ALA A 131 -12.60 23.53 30.07
N THR A 132 -12.62 24.69 30.74
CA THR A 132 -12.18 25.97 30.16
C THR A 132 -10.70 25.97 29.77
N ASP A 133 -9.84 25.48 30.67
CA ASP A 133 -8.40 25.38 30.42
C ASP A 133 -8.08 24.36 29.33
N LEU A 134 -8.80 23.23 29.31
CA LEU A 134 -8.62 22.19 28.30
C LEU A 134 -9.01 22.69 26.91
N ARG A 135 -10.14 23.39 26.77
CA ARG A 135 -10.55 24.03 25.51
C ARG A 135 -9.49 25.02 25.02
N SER A 136 -9.02 25.88 25.93
CA SER A 136 -7.98 26.87 25.61
C SER A 136 -6.67 26.19 25.19
N ALA A 137 -6.27 25.12 25.87
CA ALA A 137 -5.09 24.33 25.54
C ALA A 137 -5.22 23.65 24.18
N MET A 138 -6.36 23.03 23.86
CA MET A 138 -6.63 22.40 22.56
C MET A 138 -6.52 23.41 21.42
N ASN A 139 -7.20 24.55 21.55
CA ASN A 139 -7.19 25.55 20.49
C ASN A 139 -5.80 26.19 20.32
N ASN A 140 -5.08 26.42 21.43
CA ASN A 140 -3.69 26.90 21.39
C ASN A 140 -2.77 25.89 20.72
N HIS A 141 -2.86 24.60 21.07
CA HIS A 141 -2.05 23.54 20.49
C HIS A 141 -2.23 23.47 18.97
N ILE A 142 -3.47 23.36 18.51
CA ILE A 142 -3.82 23.35 17.07
C ILE A 142 -3.23 24.58 16.37
N THR A 143 -3.47 25.77 16.93
CA THR A 143 -3.03 27.03 16.33
C THR A 143 -1.51 27.11 16.22
N GLN A 144 -0.78 26.81 17.30
CA GLN A 144 0.68 26.93 17.33
C GLN A 144 1.34 25.91 16.40
N VAL A 145 0.91 24.65 16.44
CA VAL A 145 1.45 23.59 15.57
C VAL A 145 1.18 23.89 14.10
N MET A 146 -0.05 24.19 13.73
CA MET A 146 -0.38 24.46 12.33
C MET A 146 0.21 25.79 11.83
N THR A 147 0.38 26.80 12.69
CA THR A 147 1.06 28.04 12.32
C THR A 147 2.55 27.81 12.05
N HIS A 148 3.22 26.98 12.87
CA HIS A 148 4.63 26.62 12.66
C HIS A 148 4.86 25.91 11.32
N TYR A 149 3.94 25.00 10.94
CA TYR A 149 4.04 24.24 9.68
C TYR A 149 3.19 24.79 8.53
N LYS A 150 2.71 26.04 8.63
CA LYS A 150 1.77 26.62 7.67
C LYS A 150 2.29 26.55 6.23
N GLY A 151 1.48 26.00 5.34
CA GLY A 151 1.82 25.82 3.91
C GLY A 151 2.84 24.72 3.60
N ARG A 152 3.33 23.98 4.62
CA ARG A 152 4.31 22.88 4.47
C ARG A 152 3.69 21.49 4.61
N ILE A 153 2.43 21.42 5.03
CA ILE A 153 1.69 20.18 5.28
C ILE A 153 0.52 20.09 4.31
N ALA A 154 0.43 18.99 3.57
CA ALA A 154 -0.62 18.77 2.59
C ALA A 154 -1.97 18.44 3.25
N ALA A 155 -1.94 17.60 4.28
CA ALA A 155 -3.12 17.19 5.04
C ALA A 155 -2.81 17.04 6.53
N TRP A 156 -3.75 17.39 7.39
CA TRP A 156 -3.69 17.16 8.83
C TRP A 156 -4.77 16.17 9.25
N ASP A 157 -4.38 15.14 10.00
CA ASP A 157 -5.31 14.39 10.82
C ASP A 157 -5.65 15.28 12.03
N VAL A 158 -6.75 16.02 11.95
CA VAL A 158 -7.11 17.04 12.96
C VAL A 158 -7.60 16.38 14.23
N VAL A 159 -8.47 15.38 14.09
CA VAL A 159 -8.95 14.56 15.19
C VAL A 159 -8.78 13.10 14.83
N ASN A 160 -8.13 12.35 15.72
CA ASN A 160 -7.88 10.92 15.55
C ASN A 160 -8.73 10.09 16.52
N GLU A 161 -9.36 9.03 16.03
CA GLU A 161 -9.96 7.93 16.83
C GLU A 161 -11.00 8.33 17.90
N ALA A 162 -11.78 9.38 17.61
CA ALA A 162 -12.81 9.89 18.53
C ALA A 162 -14.02 8.97 18.78
N PHE A 163 -14.16 7.84 18.07
CA PHE A 163 -15.19 6.84 18.32
C PHE A 163 -14.60 5.59 18.98
N GLN A 164 -15.34 4.99 19.90
CA GLN A 164 -14.95 3.74 20.55
C GLN A 164 -15.26 2.53 19.66
N ASP A 165 -14.58 1.42 19.93
CA ASP A 165 -14.85 0.16 19.25
C ASP A 165 -16.18 -0.47 19.73
N GLY A 166 -16.67 -1.44 18.95
CA GLY A 166 -17.88 -2.21 19.26
C GLY A 166 -19.13 -1.71 18.51
N GLY A 167 -20.30 -2.22 18.94
CA GLY A 167 -21.57 -2.06 18.21
C GLY A 167 -22.35 -0.77 18.49
N SER A 168 -21.84 0.13 19.33
CA SER A 168 -22.61 1.31 19.78
C SER A 168 -22.47 2.53 18.88
N GLY A 169 -21.34 2.68 18.18
CA GLY A 169 -21.00 3.93 17.48
C GLY A 169 -20.81 5.13 18.44
N ALA A 170 -20.57 4.87 19.73
CA ALA A 170 -20.43 5.93 20.72
C ALA A 170 -19.07 6.64 20.64
N ARG A 171 -19.02 7.83 21.23
CA ARG A 171 -17.77 8.57 21.40
C ARG A 171 -16.85 7.87 22.38
N ARG A 172 -15.55 7.96 22.11
CA ARG A 172 -14.51 7.44 23.00
C ARG A 172 -14.31 8.37 24.19
N SER A 173 -14.29 7.81 25.40
CA SER A 173 -13.90 8.57 26.60
C SER A 173 -12.47 9.10 26.44
N SER A 174 -12.32 10.38 26.70
CA SER A 174 -11.08 11.13 26.62
C SER A 174 -11.26 12.43 27.40
N PRO A 175 -10.17 13.12 27.83
CA PRO A 175 -10.31 14.42 28.47
C PRO A 175 -11.17 15.39 27.65
N PHE A 176 -11.05 15.36 26.32
CA PHE A 176 -11.83 16.20 25.41
C PHE A 176 -13.31 15.81 25.41
N GLN A 177 -13.62 14.54 25.18
CA GLN A 177 -15.01 14.07 25.15
C GLN A 177 -15.71 14.28 26.51
N ASP A 178 -15.04 13.93 27.60
CA ASP A 178 -15.66 13.87 28.93
C ASP A 178 -15.89 15.28 29.52
N LYS A 179 -15.06 16.27 29.13
CA LYS A 179 -15.11 17.63 29.69
C LYS A 179 -15.65 18.68 28.72
N LEU A 180 -15.47 18.50 27.40
CA LEU A 180 -15.90 19.46 26.38
C LEU A 180 -17.15 19.00 25.63
N GLY A 181 -17.46 17.70 25.64
CA GLY A 181 -18.59 17.11 24.91
C GLY A 181 -18.41 17.11 23.39
N ASP A 182 -19.41 16.62 22.65
CA ASP A 182 -19.34 16.34 21.21
C ASP A 182 -18.87 17.53 20.33
N GLY A 183 -19.05 18.76 20.80
CA GLY A 183 -18.65 19.97 20.09
C GLY A 183 -17.14 20.13 19.90
N PHE A 184 -16.30 19.42 20.67
CA PHE A 184 -14.84 19.60 20.60
C PHE A 184 -14.26 19.27 19.23
N ILE A 185 -14.85 18.32 18.50
CA ILE A 185 -14.37 17.90 17.19
C ILE A 185 -14.60 19.03 16.19
N GLU A 186 -15.82 19.58 16.12
CA GLU A 186 -16.12 20.72 15.26
C GLU A 186 -15.23 21.92 15.60
N GLU A 187 -15.05 22.20 16.90
CA GLU A 187 -14.19 23.29 17.37
C GLU A 187 -12.73 23.10 16.91
N ALA A 188 -12.20 21.87 16.96
CA ALA A 188 -10.87 21.55 16.47
C ALA A 188 -10.73 21.79 14.96
N PHE A 189 -11.70 21.34 14.14
CA PHE A 189 -11.70 21.57 12.69
C PHE A 189 -11.79 23.06 12.33
N ARG A 190 -12.63 23.83 13.02
CA ARG A 190 -12.74 25.29 12.79
C ARG A 190 -11.46 26.02 13.18
N THR A 191 -10.84 25.63 14.30
CA THR A 191 -9.55 26.19 14.74
C THR A 191 -8.44 25.86 13.74
N ALA A 192 -8.40 24.61 13.27
CA ALA A 192 -7.43 24.16 12.28
C ALA A 192 -7.55 24.95 10.97
N ARG A 193 -8.78 25.12 10.46
CA ARG A 193 -9.03 25.90 9.25
C ARG A 193 -8.61 27.38 9.39
N ALA A 194 -8.78 27.96 10.57
CA ALA A 194 -8.36 29.33 10.83
C ALA A 194 -6.83 29.49 10.83
N ALA A 195 -6.10 28.48 11.34
CA ALA A 195 -4.64 28.48 11.38
C ALA A 195 -4.03 28.33 9.97
N ASP A 196 -4.48 27.31 9.22
CA ASP A 196 -4.07 27.07 7.83
C ASP A 196 -5.26 26.78 6.90
N PRO A 197 -5.70 27.79 6.12
CA PRO A 197 -6.75 27.60 5.12
C PRO A 197 -6.40 26.70 3.93
N ALA A 198 -5.11 26.43 3.69
CA ALA A 198 -4.65 25.69 2.52
C ALA A 198 -4.51 24.17 2.75
N ALA A 199 -4.26 23.75 4.00
CA ALA A 199 -4.13 22.34 4.34
C ALA A 199 -5.48 21.59 4.22
N GLN A 200 -5.46 20.34 3.76
CA GLN A 200 -6.62 19.45 3.88
C GLN A 200 -6.81 19.04 5.34
N LEU A 201 -8.05 19.07 5.82
CA LEU A 201 -8.40 18.72 7.19
C LEU A 201 -9.13 17.39 7.22
N CYS A 202 -8.48 16.37 7.78
CA CYS A 202 -8.97 15.01 7.84
C CYS A 202 -9.43 14.60 9.24
N TYR A 203 -10.48 13.79 9.29
CA TYR A 203 -10.75 12.92 10.43
C TYR A 203 -10.13 11.54 10.17
N ASN A 204 -9.41 10.94 11.12
CA ASN A 204 -8.72 9.66 10.92
C ASN A 204 -9.12 8.62 11.99
N ASP A 205 -9.36 7.36 11.60
CA ASP A 205 -9.74 6.30 12.55
C ASP A 205 -9.50 4.89 11.97
N TYR A 206 -9.35 3.90 12.87
CA TYR A 206 -9.29 2.47 12.55
C TYR A 206 -10.64 1.78 12.74
N ASN A 207 -10.77 0.55 12.24
CA ASN A 207 -12.00 -0.25 12.29
C ASN A 207 -13.20 0.46 11.63
N THR A 208 -12.95 1.47 10.81
CA THR A 208 -13.94 2.18 10.02
C THR A 208 -13.97 1.71 8.58
N ASP A 209 -13.12 0.73 8.25
CA ASP A 209 -12.80 0.21 6.91
C ASP A 209 -13.97 -0.47 6.19
N GLY A 210 -14.91 -1.05 6.94
CA GLY A 210 -16.17 -1.62 6.43
C GLY A 210 -17.40 -0.99 7.10
N ALA A 211 -18.60 -1.25 6.57
CA ALA A 211 -19.83 -0.74 7.16
C ALA A 211 -20.14 -1.43 8.49
N ASN A 212 -20.09 -0.67 9.58
CA ASN A 212 -20.37 -1.12 10.94
C ASN A 212 -20.84 0.06 11.80
N ALA A 213 -21.14 -0.18 13.07
CA ALA A 213 -21.65 0.87 13.97
C ALA A 213 -20.70 2.08 14.09
N LYS A 214 -19.38 1.83 14.16
CA LYS A 214 -18.35 2.88 14.26
C LYS A 214 -18.26 3.70 12.98
N SER A 215 -18.12 3.05 11.81
CA SER A 215 -18.07 3.76 10.53
C SER A 215 -19.38 4.47 10.19
N ASN A 216 -20.54 3.95 10.63
CA ASN A 216 -21.83 4.64 10.51
C ASN A 216 -21.88 5.92 11.34
N ALA A 217 -21.31 5.91 12.55
CA ALA A 217 -21.26 7.09 13.42
C ALA A 217 -20.30 8.16 12.86
N VAL A 218 -19.15 7.75 12.33
CA VAL A 218 -18.24 8.64 11.61
C VAL A 218 -18.93 9.23 10.37
N TYR A 219 -19.61 8.40 9.57
CA TYR A 219 -20.37 8.85 8.40
C TYR A 219 -21.44 9.88 8.77
N ALA A 220 -22.19 9.65 9.85
CA ALA A 220 -23.19 10.59 10.35
C ALA A 220 -22.58 11.93 10.76
N MET A 221 -21.44 11.91 11.45
CA MET A 221 -20.69 13.12 11.82
C MET A 221 -20.21 13.89 10.59
N VAL A 222 -19.60 13.22 9.62
CA VAL A 222 -19.13 13.86 8.38
C VAL A 222 -20.30 14.47 7.62
N LYS A 223 -21.42 13.74 7.48
CA LYS A 223 -22.62 14.23 6.81
C LYS A 223 -23.17 15.50 7.49
N ASP A 224 -23.28 15.49 8.81
CA ASP A 224 -23.71 16.66 9.59
C ASP A 224 -22.76 17.86 9.40
N PHE A 225 -21.45 17.62 9.48
CA PHE A 225 -20.43 18.65 9.28
C PHE A 225 -20.51 19.29 7.90
N LYS A 226 -20.67 18.48 6.83
CA LYS A 226 -20.85 19.00 5.47
C LYS A 226 -22.13 19.81 5.33
N GLN A 227 -23.23 19.39 5.97
CA GLN A 227 -24.50 20.13 5.95
C GLN A 227 -24.42 21.49 6.66
N ARG A 228 -23.64 21.59 7.74
CA ARG A 228 -23.50 22.81 8.54
C ARG A 228 -22.28 23.68 8.19
N GLY A 229 -21.52 23.30 7.16
CA GLY A 229 -20.33 24.04 6.73
C GLY A 229 -19.18 24.00 7.75
N VAL A 230 -19.02 22.89 8.48
CA VAL A 230 -17.81 22.61 9.25
C VAL A 230 -16.71 22.20 8.26
N PRO A 231 -15.47 22.74 8.38
CA PRO A 231 -14.42 22.54 7.37
C PRO A 231 -13.76 21.17 7.50
N ILE A 232 -14.43 20.13 7.02
CA ILE A 232 -13.89 18.78 6.86
C ILE A 232 -13.71 18.46 5.36
N ASP A 233 -12.48 18.13 4.99
CA ASP A 233 -12.10 17.89 3.60
C ASP A 233 -11.93 16.41 3.31
N CYS A 234 -11.52 15.62 4.31
CA CYS A 234 -11.18 14.21 4.12
C CYS A 234 -11.53 13.31 5.30
N VAL A 235 -11.63 12.01 5.02
CA VAL A 235 -11.64 10.94 6.01
C VAL A 235 -10.51 9.95 5.73
N GLY A 236 -9.66 9.76 6.72
CA GLY A 236 -8.60 8.76 6.75
C GLY A 236 -9.10 7.43 7.29
N PHE A 237 -8.79 6.36 6.57
CA PHE A 237 -9.03 4.97 6.96
C PHE A 237 -7.67 4.36 7.27
N GLN A 238 -7.41 4.07 8.55
CA GLN A 238 -6.11 3.55 8.98
C GLN A 238 -5.79 2.22 8.29
N SER A 239 -6.78 1.33 8.11
CA SER A 239 -6.62 0.09 7.34
C SER A 239 -5.53 -0.85 7.88
N HIS A 240 -5.54 -1.01 9.20
CA HIS A 240 -4.76 -1.98 9.95
C HIS A 240 -5.42 -3.36 9.92
N PHE A 241 -4.88 -4.31 9.15
CA PHE A 241 -5.51 -5.61 8.93
C PHE A 241 -4.69 -6.79 9.47
N ASN A 242 -5.39 -7.82 9.96
CA ASN A 242 -4.83 -9.10 10.39
C ASN A 242 -5.90 -10.21 10.31
N ALA A 243 -5.64 -11.38 10.89
CA ALA A 243 -6.59 -12.50 10.86
C ALA A 243 -7.89 -12.22 11.63
N GLN A 244 -7.86 -11.37 12.65
CA GLN A 244 -9.00 -10.99 13.49
C GLN A 244 -9.77 -9.79 12.94
N SER A 245 -9.11 -8.94 12.16
CA SER A 245 -9.68 -7.81 11.42
C SER A 245 -9.24 -7.90 9.96
N PRO A 246 -9.83 -8.79 9.14
CA PRO A 246 -9.47 -8.94 7.74
C PRO A 246 -9.98 -7.75 6.92
N VAL A 247 -9.43 -7.58 5.71
CA VAL A 247 -9.95 -6.60 4.73
C VAL A 247 -11.45 -6.87 4.50
N PRO A 248 -12.35 -5.91 4.82
CA PRO A 248 -13.78 -6.10 4.66
C PRO A 248 -14.17 -6.30 3.19
N SER A 249 -15.15 -7.18 2.93
CA SER A 249 -15.64 -7.41 1.56
C SER A 249 -16.33 -6.18 0.95
N ASP A 250 -16.81 -5.27 1.80
CA ASP A 250 -17.46 -4.02 1.43
C ASP A 250 -16.52 -2.80 1.49
N TYR A 251 -15.20 -3.00 1.63
CA TYR A 251 -14.20 -1.93 1.81
C TYR A 251 -14.35 -0.80 0.77
N GLN A 252 -14.39 -1.13 -0.53
CA GLN A 252 -14.58 -0.14 -1.60
C GLN A 252 -15.93 0.61 -1.48
N ALA A 253 -17.02 -0.10 -1.19
CA ALA A 253 -18.34 0.50 -1.06
C ALA A 253 -18.41 1.44 0.15
N ASN A 254 -17.73 1.08 1.23
CA ASN A 254 -17.58 1.91 2.40
C ASN A 254 -16.75 3.18 2.11
N LEU A 255 -15.63 3.08 1.39
CA LEU A 255 -14.90 4.28 0.92
C LEU A 255 -15.79 5.18 0.05
N GLN A 256 -16.55 4.58 -0.88
CA GLN A 256 -17.41 5.30 -1.81
C GLN A 256 -18.49 6.14 -1.10
N ARG A 257 -19.16 5.59 -0.06
CA ARG A 257 -20.20 6.37 0.62
C ARG A 257 -19.66 7.64 1.28
N PHE A 258 -18.43 7.62 1.81
CA PHE A 258 -17.82 8.85 2.34
C PHE A 258 -17.46 9.82 1.22
N ALA A 259 -16.92 9.33 0.10
CA ALA A 259 -16.71 10.14 -1.10
C ALA A 259 -18.00 10.81 -1.61
N ASP A 260 -19.14 10.13 -1.53
CA ASP A 260 -20.45 10.64 -1.93
C ASP A 260 -20.95 11.80 -1.04
N LEU A 261 -20.40 11.98 0.16
CA LEU A 261 -20.61 13.18 1.00
C LEU A 261 -19.80 14.40 0.53
N GLY A 262 -18.96 14.24 -0.49
CA GLY A 262 -18.12 15.31 -1.03
C GLY A 262 -16.87 15.60 -0.20
N VAL A 263 -16.40 14.63 0.58
CA VAL A 263 -15.05 14.62 1.18
C VAL A 263 -14.15 13.69 0.37
N ASP A 264 -12.84 13.92 0.41
CA ASP A 264 -11.88 12.95 -0.07
C ASP A 264 -11.74 11.80 0.93
N VAL A 265 -11.29 10.65 0.46
CA VAL A 265 -10.92 9.52 1.31
C VAL A 265 -9.44 9.21 1.14
N GLN A 266 -8.78 8.78 2.21
CA GLN A 266 -7.36 8.46 2.19
C GLN A 266 -7.15 7.17 2.97
N ILE A 267 -6.29 6.29 2.44
CA ILE A 267 -5.80 5.13 3.20
C ILE A 267 -4.54 5.59 3.90
N THR A 268 -4.55 5.62 5.23
CA THR A 268 -3.61 6.44 6.00
C THR A 268 -2.54 5.67 6.74
N GLU A 269 -2.79 4.41 7.11
CA GLU A 269 -1.90 3.63 7.99
C GLU A 269 -1.84 2.14 7.58
N LEU A 270 -1.86 1.88 6.28
CA LEU A 270 -2.02 0.52 5.75
C LEU A 270 -0.89 -0.41 6.23
N ASP A 271 -1.28 -1.46 6.94
CA ASP A 271 -0.47 -2.62 7.23
C ASP A 271 -1.34 -3.88 7.25
N ILE A 272 -0.80 -5.00 6.76
CA ILE A 272 -1.56 -6.26 6.66
C ILE A 272 -0.68 -7.39 7.16
N GLU A 273 -0.93 -7.91 8.36
CA GLU A 273 -0.15 -9.03 8.89
C GLU A 273 -0.24 -10.28 7.99
N GLY A 274 0.85 -11.04 7.94
CA GLY A 274 1.01 -12.25 7.14
C GLY A 274 2.18 -12.16 6.17
N SER A 275 2.21 -13.09 5.21
CA SER A 275 3.23 -13.12 4.14
C SER A 275 2.70 -13.85 2.90
N GLY A 276 3.48 -13.85 1.82
CA GLY A 276 3.17 -14.58 0.61
C GLY A 276 1.97 -14.05 -0.17
N SER A 277 1.30 -14.95 -0.90
CA SER A 277 0.24 -14.60 -1.86
C SER A 277 -1.02 -14.03 -1.22
N ALA A 278 -1.37 -14.47 0.00
CA ALA A 278 -2.56 -13.99 0.71
C ALA A 278 -2.40 -12.51 1.11
N GLN A 279 -1.26 -12.16 1.72
CA GLN A 279 -0.93 -10.77 2.03
C GLN A 279 -0.89 -9.92 0.75
N ALA A 280 -0.24 -10.41 -0.30
CA ALA A 280 -0.14 -9.70 -1.57
C ALA A 280 -1.50 -9.44 -2.22
N THR A 281 -2.41 -10.41 -2.17
CA THR A 281 -3.78 -10.27 -2.67
C THR A 281 -4.56 -9.19 -1.92
N ASN A 282 -4.44 -9.17 -0.59
CA ASN A 282 -5.13 -8.18 0.23
C ASN A 282 -4.61 -6.76 -0.02
N TYR A 283 -3.29 -6.59 -0.13
CA TYR A 283 -2.69 -5.30 -0.51
C TYR A 283 -3.16 -4.83 -1.90
N ALA A 284 -3.23 -5.73 -2.89
CA ALA A 284 -3.77 -5.41 -4.21
C ALA A 284 -5.25 -5.04 -4.16
N ASN A 285 -6.05 -5.73 -3.35
CA ASN A 285 -7.49 -5.43 -3.20
C ASN A 285 -7.72 -4.05 -2.61
N VAL A 286 -6.98 -3.69 -1.55
CA VAL A 286 -7.03 -2.35 -0.93
C VAL A 286 -6.61 -1.27 -1.94
N THR A 287 -5.53 -1.51 -2.69
CA THR A 287 -5.05 -0.58 -3.73
C THR A 287 -6.09 -0.38 -4.84
N LYS A 288 -6.68 -1.47 -5.35
CA LYS A 288 -7.74 -1.41 -6.37
C LYS A 288 -8.99 -0.70 -5.86
N ALA A 289 -9.38 -0.91 -4.61
CA ALA A 289 -10.50 -0.23 -3.99
C ALA A 289 -10.29 1.30 -3.96
N CYS A 290 -9.09 1.76 -3.60
CA CYS A 290 -8.76 3.19 -3.67
C CYS A 290 -8.83 3.71 -5.13
N LEU A 291 -8.26 2.99 -6.10
CA LEU A 291 -8.30 3.40 -7.51
C LEU A 291 -9.72 3.45 -8.08
N ALA A 292 -10.62 2.59 -7.59
CA ALA A 292 -12.02 2.56 -8.01
C ALA A 292 -12.85 3.74 -7.46
N VAL A 293 -12.40 4.40 -6.39
CA VAL A 293 -13.07 5.56 -5.80
C VAL A 293 -12.36 6.84 -6.27
N THR A 294 -13.03 7.64 -7.11
CA THR A 294 -12.44 8.85 -7.72
C THR A 294 -11.83 9.81 -6.70
N ARG A 295 -12.48 9.95 -5.53
CA ARG A 295 -12.05 10.81 -4.41
C ARG A 295 -11.12 10.13 -3.41
N CYS A 296 -10.71 8.88 -3.63
CA CYS A 296 -9.59 8.34 -2.86
C CYS A 296 -8.32 9.02 -3.36
N THR A 297 -7.59 9.77 -2.54
CA THR A 297 -6.48 10.63 -3.02
C THR A 297 -5.09 10.03 -2.81
N GLY A 298 -4.96 8.97 -2.01
CA GLY A 298 -3.70 8.27 -1.85
C GLY A 298 -3.70 7.19 -0.79
N ILE A 299 -2.55 6.54 -0.70
CA ILE A 299 -2.29 5.39 0.18
C ILE A 299 -1.01 5.66 0.95
N THR A 300 -1.04 5.49 2.27
CA THR A 300 0.13 5.51 3.15
C THR A 300 0.24 4.17 3.84
N VAL A 301 1.41 3.53 3.79
CA VAL A 301 1.71 2.32 4.59
C VAL A 301 2.33 2.69 5.93
N TRP A 302 2.03 1.96 7.01
CA TRP A 302 2.48 2.32 8.36
C TRP A 302 3.89 1.80 8.69
N GLY A 303 4.85 2.26 7.90
CA GLY A 303 6.27 2.00 8.05
C GLY A 303 6.96 1.63 6.74
N VAL A 304 8.29 1.71 6.72
CA VAL A 304 9.12 1.40 5.54
C VAL A 304 9.43 -0.10 5.44
N THR A 305 9.74 -0.76 6.55
CA THR A 305 10.25 -2.15 6.60
C THR A 305 9.68 -2.90 7.79
N ASP A 306 9.43 -4.20 7.62
CA ASP A 306 9.02 -5.11 8.71
C ASP A 306 9.93 -5.01 9.95
N LYS A 307 11.21 -4.67 9.76
CA LYS A 307 12.20 -4.47 10.84
C LYS A 307 11.75 -3.48 11.92
N TYR A 308 11.03 -2.43 11.52
CA TYR A 308 10.63 -1.33 12.41
C TYR A 308 9.12 -1.16 12.55
N SER A 309 8.32 -2.06 11.97
CA SER A 309 6.88 -2.01 12.16
C SER A 309 6.52 -2.19 13.64
N TRP A 310 5.56 -1.40 14.11
CA TRP A 310 4.91 -1.59 15.41
C TRP A 310 4.26 -2.98 15.57
N ARG A 311 4.03 -3.67 14.45
CA ARG A 311 3.52 -5.04 14.34
C ARG A 311 4.53 -5.99 13.68
N SER A 312 5.82 -5.76 13.91
CA SER A 312 6.93 -6.51 13.26
C SER A 312 6.79 -8.04 13.31
N SER A 313 6.23 -8.60 14.39
CA SER A 313 5.98 -10.05 14.51
C SER A 313 5.02 -10.60 13.44
N GLY A 314 4.14 -9.76 12.90
CA GLY A 314 3.20 -10.11 11.84
C GLY A 314 3.73 -9.85 10.42
N THR A 315 4.99 -9.39 10.28
CA THR A 315 5.62 -9.06 8.99
C THR A 315 4.69 -8.29 8.03
N PRO A 316 4.15 -7.12 8.42
CA PRO A 316 2.93 -6.62 7.80
C PRO A 316 3.14 -5.68 6.61
N LEU A 317 4.38 -5.31 6.28
CA LEU A 317 4.71 -4.24 5.32
C LEU A 317 5.15 -4.77 3.94
N LEU A 318 5.55 -3.85 3.06
CA LEU A 318 5.93 -4.16 1.67
C LEU A 318 7.39 -4.60 1.51
N PHE A 319 8.24 -4.30 2.50
CA PHE A 319 9.66 -4.64 2.52
C PHE A 319 9.97 -5.46 3.77
N ASP A 320 10.78 -6.51 3.61
CA ASP A 320 11.18 -7.37 4.72
C ASP A 320 12.23 -6.69 5.63
N GLY A 321 12.70 -7.42 6.65
CA GLY A 321 13.67 -6.91 7.62
C GLY A 321 15.06 -6.57 7.05
N THR A 322 15.31 -6.92 5.79
CA THR A 322 16.54 -6.66 5.03
C THR A 322 16.30 -5.76 3.81
N TYR A 323 15.18 -5.02 3.82
CA TYR A 323 14.76 -4.09 2.77
C TYR A 323 14.45 -4.74 1.41
N GLN A 324 14.31 -6.06 1.35
CA GLN A 324 13.92 -6.73 0.11
C GLN A 324 12.42 -6.58 -0.14
N LYS A 325 12.05 -6.37 -1.41
CA LYS A 325 10.67 -6.25 -1.87
C LYS A 325 9.93 -7.58 -1.65
N LYS A 326 8.81 -7.54 -0.93
CA LYS A 326 7.96 -8.72 -0.69
C LYS A 326 6.97 -8.91 -1.85
N PRO A 327 6.31 -10.09 -1.97
CA PRO A 327 5.21 -10.27 -2.93
C PRO A 327 4.11 -9.20 -2.83
N ALA A 328 3.89 -8.64 -1.63
CA ALA A 328 2.98 -7.53 -1.42
C ALA A 328 3.38 -6.25 -2.19
N TYR A 329 4.68 -5.90 -2.21
CA TYR A 329 5.19 -4.78 -3.00
C TYR A 329 4.81 -4.92 -4.47
N ALA A 330 5.13 -6.08 -5.05
CA ALA A 330 4.87 -6.38 -6.44
C ALA A 330 3.38 -6.27 -6.80
N ALA A 331 2.52 -6.79 -5.92
CA ALA A 331 1.07 -6.76 -6.10
C ALA A 331 0.50 -5.33 -6.03
N VAL A 332 1.01 -4.48 -5.13
CA VAL A 332 0.64 -3.04 -5.09
C VAL A 332 1.10 -2.34 -6.35
N LEU A 333 2.37 -2.49 -6.75
CA LEU A 333 2.93 -1.82 -7.92
C LEU A 333 2.16 -2.18 -9.20
N THR A 334 1.86 -3.47 -9.40
CA THR A 334 1.04 -3.92 -10.54
C THR A 334 -0.41 -3.43 -10.44
N ALA A 335 -1.01 -3.36 -9.25
CA ALA A 335 -2.35 -2.77 -9.10
C ALA A 335 -2.37 -1.28 -9.48
N LEU A 336 -1.27 -0.55 -9.23
CA LEU A 336 -1.07 0.82 -9.68
C LEU A 336 -0.74 0.94 -11.18
N GLY A 337 -0.64 -0.18 -11.91
CA GLY A 337 -0.29 -0.20 -13.32
C GLY A 337 1.22 -0.08 -13.61
N GLY A 338 2.05 -0.11 -12.57
CA GLY A 338 3.50 -0.17 -12.71
C GLY A 338 4.00 -1.56 -13.05
N THR A 339 5.22 -1.62 -13.57
CA THR A 339 5.94 -2.88 -13.82
C THR A 339 7.01 -3.05 -12.75
N PRO A 340 7.02 -4.14 -11.99
CA PRO A 340 8.12 -4.43 -11.08
C PRO A 340 9.44 -4.55 -11.84
N ASP A 341 10.39 -3.68 -11.54
CA ASP A 341 11.77 -3.81 -12.02
C ASP A 341 12.35 -5.14 -11.52
N GLY A 342 12.45 -6.13 -12.39
CA GLY A 342 13.42 -7.24 -12.36
C GLY A 342 13.62 -8.05 -11.06
N GLY A 343 12.78 -7.90 -10.04
CA GLY A 343 13.02 -8.43 -8.69
C GLY A 343 11.77 -8.95 -7.98
N GLY A 344 10.65 -9.09 -8.69
CA GLY A 344 9.42 -9.65 -8.14
C GLY A 344 8.25 -9.41 -9.06
N ASN A 345 8.04 -10.32 -10.02
CA ASN A 345 6.82 -10.31 -10.81
C ASN A 345 5.68 -10.92 -9.97
N PRO A 346 4.50 -10.28 -9.81
CA PRO A 346 3.34 -10.89 -9.18
C PRO A 346 2.75 -11.98 -10.10
N PRO A 347 1.87 -12.87 -9.59
CA PRO A 347 1.47 -14.10 -10.28
C PRO A 347 0.51 -13.78 -11.42
N GLY A 348 1.06 -13.62 -12.62
CA GLY A 348 0.35 -13.68 -13.88
C GLY A 348 1.05 -14.73 -14.73
N GLY A 349 0.43 -15.90 -14.87
CA GLY A 349 1.03 -17.09 -15.48
C GLY A 349 1.75 -16.78 -16.79
N GLY A 350 3.06 -16.96 -16.80
CA GLY A 350 3.83 -16.98 -18.03
C GLY A 350 3.33 -18.14 -18.89
N THR A 351 2.98 -17.87 -20.15
CA THR A 351 2.59 -18.90 -21.14
C THR A 351 3.77 -19.76 -21.62
N GLY A 352 4.94 -19.66 -20.99
CA GLY A 352 6.11 -20.44 -21.32
C GLY A 352 5.95 -21.91 -20.91
N SER A 353 6.60 -22.82 -21.62
CA SER A 353 6.71 -24.21 -21.20
C SER A 353 8.03 -24.43 -20.46
N CYS A 354 8.13 -25.50 -19.67
CA CYS A 354 9.39 -25.94 -19.10
C CYS A 354 9.55 -27.45 -19.26
N THR A 355 10.80 -27.92 -19.24
CA THR A 355 11.16 -29.33 -19.21
C THR A 355 11.96 -29.63 -17.95
N ALA A 356 11.91 -30.88 -17.49
CA ALA A 356 12.69 -31.36 -16.36
C ALA A 356 13.45 -32.63 -16.76
N ALA A 357 14.77 -32.62 -16.60
CA ALA A 357 15.65 -33.74 -16.92
C ALA A 357 16.35 -34.23 -15.65
N TYR A 358 16.27 -35.52 -15.38
CA TYR A 358 16.90 -36.14 -14.19
C TYR A 358 18.27 -36.73 -14.51
N THR A 359 19.18 -36.69 -13.54
CA THR A 359 20.45 -37.40 -13.56
C THR A 359 20.80 -37.89 -12.16
N THR A 360 21.28 -39.14 -12.04
CA THR A 360 21.88 -39.65 -10.81
C THR A 360 23.32 -39.12 -10.73
N THR A 361 23.64 -38.35 -9.69
CA THR A 361 24.96 -37.72 -9.55
C THR A 361 25.93 -38.53 -8.68
N ALA A 362 25.41 -39.37 -7.80
CA ALA A 362 26.18 -40.34 -7.00
C ALA A 362 25.28 -41.50 -6.56
N SER A 363 25.87 -42.67 -6.31
CA SER A 363 25.16 -43.85 -5.79
C SER A 363 26.07 -44.67 -4.88
N TRP A 364 25.50 -45.26 -3.83
CA TRP A 364 26.21 -46.09 -2.85
C TRP A 364 25.28 -47.15 -2.26
N PRO A 365 25.80 -48.15 -1.51
CA PRO A 365 24.96 -49.12 -0.83
C PRO A 365 23.98 -48.43 0.14
N GLY A 366 22.68 -48.52 -0.17
CA GLY A 366 21.61 -47.97 0.67
C GLY A 366 21.13 -46.54 0.31
N GLY A 367 21.71 -45.88 -0.69
CA GLY A 367 21.27 -44.53 -1.09
C GLY A 367 21.88 -43.98 -2.38
N TYR A 368 21.35 -42.85 -2.84
CA TYR A 368 21.85 -42.15 -4.02
C TYR A 368 21.54 -40.65 -3.97
N ASN A 369 22.26 -39.86 -4.78
CA ASN A 369 21.95 -38.47 -5.04
C ASN A 369 21.35 -38.30 -6.44
N GLY A 370 20.23 -37.58 -6.51
CA GLY A 370 19.58 -37.18 -7.75
C GLY A 370 19.70 -35.68 -7.98
N GLN A 371 19.81 -35.27 -9.24
CA GLN A 371 19.69 -33.90 -9.69
C GLN A 371 18.62 -33.81 -10.78
N VAL A 372 17.83 -32.74 -10.75
CA VAL A 372 16.88 -32.42 -11.81
C VAL A 372 17.22 -31.04 -12.34
N THR A 373 17.42 -30.95 -13.65
CA THR A 373 17.63 -29.69 -14.38
C THR A 373 16.31 -29.28 -15.00
N VAL A 374 15.86 -28.08 -14.65
CA VAL A 374 14.66 -27.43 -15.19
C VAL A 374 15.08 -26.42 -16.24
N THR A 375 14.53 -26.51 -17.44
CA THR A 375 14.84 -25.61 -18.55
C THR A 375 13.59 -24.93 -19.06
N ALA A 376 13.62 -23.61 -19.19
CA ALA A 376 12.56 -22.86 -19.84
C ALA A 376 12.56 -23.11 -21.37
N GLY A 377 11.37 -23.16 -21.96
CA GLY A 377 11.17 -23.26 -23.40
C GLY A 377 11.55 -21.98 -24.15
N SER A 378 10.88 -21.72 -25.27
CA SER A 378 11.12 -20.54 -26.10
C SER A 378 10.67 -19.22 -25.48
N ALA A 379 10.01 -19.25 -24.32
CA ALA A 379 9.59 -18.08 -23.57
C ALA A 379 10.12 -18.15 -22.14
N ALA A 380 10.32 -16.99 -21.52
CA ALA A 380 10.68 -16.91 -20.12
C ALA A 380 9.54 -17.47 -19.23
N ILE A 381 9.91 -18.10 -18.14
CA ILE A 381 8.99 -18.61 -17.12
C ILE A 381 9.24 -17.86 -15.81
N THR A 382 8.19 -17.63 -15.04
CA THR A 382 8.22 -16.87 -13.78
C THR A 382 8.46 -17.74 -12.56
N THR A 383 7.99 -18.98 -12.63
CA THR A 383 8.22 -20.04 -11.65
C THR A 383 8.02 -21.40 -12.33
N TRP A 384 8.37 -22.47 -11.61
CA TRP A 384 8.19 -23.83 -12.06
C TRP A 384 7.89 -24.77 -10.89
N GLU A 385 7.20 -25.86 -11.14
CA GLU A 385 7.10 -26.99 -10.22
C GLU A 385 7.34 -28.31 -10.95
N VAL A 386 8.05 -29.23 -10.29
CA VAL A 386 8.35 -30.56 -10.83
C VAL A 386 7.93 -31.62 -9.81
N PRO A 387 6.91 -32.44 -10.13
CA PRO A 387 6.57 -33.59 -9.30
C PRO A 387 7.53 -34.76 -9.57
N LEU A 388 7.98 -35.41 -8.50
CA LEU A 388 8.83 -36.59 -8.50
C LEU A 388 8.14 -37.71 -7.73
N THR A 389 7.95 -38.86 -8.37
CA THR A 389 7.33 -40.04 -7.74
C THR A 389 8.42 -41.04 -7.37
N PHE A 390 8.55 -41.33 -6.07
CA PHE A 390 9.52 -42.27 -5.52
C PHE A 390 8.89 -43.64 -5.30
N THR A 391 9.67 -44.70 -5.54
CA THR A 391 9.22 -46.07 -5.29
C THR A 391 9.38 -46.40 -3.81
N ALA A 392 8.29 -46.80 -3.13
CA ALA A 392 8.38 -47.27 -1.74
C ALA A 392 9.35 -48.47 -1.64
N PRO A 393 10.19 -48.57 -0.60
CA PRO A 393 10.22 -47.76 0.63
C PRO A 393 11.21 -46.56 0.58
N GLN A 394 11.63 -46.10 -0.60
CA GLN A 394 12.56 -44.97 -0.70
C GLN A 394 12.04 -43.72 0.02
N LYS A 395 12.96 -42.97 0.64
CA LYS A 395 12.67 -41.66 1.26
C LYS A 395 13.74 -40.64 0.89
N VAL A 396 13.32 -39.41 0.63
CA VAL A 396 14.26 -38.29 0.47
C VAL A 396 14.72 -37.85 1.85
N ALA A 397 16.03 -37.97 2.10
CA ALA A 397 16.65 -37.59 3.36
C ALA A 397 16.90 -36.08 3.43
N ASN A 398 17.34 -35.47 2.32
CA ASN A 398 17.63 -34.04 2.21
C ASN A 398 17.39 -33.55 0.77
N SER A 399 17.12 -32.25 0.60
CA SER A 399 17.05 -31.57 -0.70
C SER A 399 17.70 -30.19 -0.65
N TRP A 400 18.17 -29.69 -1.79
CA TRP A 400 18.79 -28.37 -1.92
C TRP A 400 18.38 -27.68 -3.22
N ASN A 401 18.56 -26.35 -3.27
CA ASN A 401 18.17 -25.47 -4.38
C ASN A 401 16.69 -25.58 -4.78
N GLY A 402 15.84 -26.02 -3.86
CA GLY A 402 14.40 -26.11 -4.04
C GLY A 402 13.66 -26.33 -2.72
N THR A 403 12.38 -25.98 -2.71
CA THR A 403 11.44 -26.21 -1.60
C THR A 403 10.56 -27.40 -1.94
N ALA A 404 10.60 -28.42 -1.09
CA ALA A 404 9.95 -29.71 -1.31
C ALA A 404 8.63 -29.81 -0.54
N SER A 405 7.55 -30.25 -1.18
CA SER A 405 6.27 -30.57 -0.52
C SER A 405 5.79 -31.97 -0.90
N TRP A 406 5.37 -32.76 0.07
CA TRP A 406 4.87 -34.12 -0.16
C TRP A 406 3.34 -34.16 -0.33
N ASP A 407 2.87 -35.11 -1.13
CA ASP A 407 1.46 -35.47 -1.20
C ASP A 407 1.01 -36.28 0.04
N GLY A 408 -0.31 -36.46 0.20
CA GLY A 408 -0.87 -37.20 1.33
C GLY A 408 -0.49 -38.69 1.37
N SER A 409 -0.02 -39.27 0.26
CA SER A 409 0.48 -40.65 0.21
C SER A 409 1.94 -40.79 0.66
N GLY A 410 2.71 -39.68 0.68
CA GLY A 410 4.13 -39.68 0.99
C GLY A 410 5.01 -40.35 -0.06
N THR A 411 4.52 -40.44 -1.31
CA THR A 411 5.23 -41.04 -2.46
C THR A 411 5.53 -40.03 -3.56
N VAL A 412 4.79 -38.92 -3.63
CA VAL A 412 5.01 -37.85 -4.59
C VAL A 412 5.57 -36.63 -3.89
N LEU A 413 6.76 -36.22 -4.28
CA LEU A 413 7.40 -34.98 -3.86
C LEU A 413 7.26 -33.93 -4.97
N THR A 414 6.64 -32.80 -4.68
CA THR A 414 6.65 -31.65 -5.59
C THR A 414 7.74 -30.68 -5.21
N MET A 415 8.68 -30.42 -6.12
CA MET A 415 9.75 -29.45 -5.93
C MET A 415 9.40 -28.11 -6.56
N ARG A 416 9.67 -27.03 -5.84
CA ARG A 416 9.53 -25.63 -6.28
C ARG A 416 10.84 -24.87 -6.11
N PRO A 417 11.09 -23.78 -6.85
CA PRO A 417 12.28 -22.97 -6.66
C PRO A 417 12.35 -22.40 -5.24
N SER A 418 13.53 -22.47 -4.61
CA SER A 418 13.78 -21.91 -3.27
C SER A 418 14.19 -20.43 -3.30
N TYR A 419 14.73 -19.99 -4.43
CA TYR A 419 15.04 -18.59 -4.77
C TYR A 419 14.98 -18.43 -6.30
N ASN A 420 14.64 -17.24 -6.78
CA ASN A 420 14.65 -16.86 -8.20
C ASN A 420 14.07 -17.92 -9.17
N GLY A 421 12.78 -18.24 -9.03
CA GLY A 421 12.08 -19.20 -9.91
C GLY A 421 11.96 -18.79 -11.38
N SER A 422 12.37 -17.55 -11.69
CA SER A 422 12.30 -17.01 -13.03
C SER A 422 13.49 -17.47 -13.88
N LEU A 423 13.19 -18.06 -15.04
CA LEU A 423 14.20 -18.44 -16.03
C LEU A 423 13.90 -17.70 -17.33
N ALA A 424 14.92 -17.07 -17.92
CA ALA A 424 14.83 -16.53 -19.27
C ALA A 424 14.56 -17.66 -20.29
N ALA A 425 14.07 -17.32 -21.48
CA ALA A 425 13.87 -18.30 -22.55
C ALA A 425 15.15 -19.12 -22.81
N GLY A 426 15.03 -20.45 -22.80
CA GLY A 426 16.16 -21.38 -22.96
C GLY A 426 17.11 -21.49 -21.77
N ALA A 427 16.93 -20.72 -20.70
CA ALA A 427 17.76 -20.81 -19.50
C ALA A 427 17.37 -22.01 -18.64
N SER A 428 18.32 -22.50 -17.85
CA SER A 428 18.15 -23.66 -16.98
C SER A 428 18.62 -23.42 -15.55
N THR A 429 18.00 -24.10 -14.59
CA THR A 429 18.46 -24.23 -13.20
C THR A 429 18.40 -25.68 -12.77
N SER A 430 19.03 -26.04 -11.65
CA SER A 430 19.00 -27.40 -11.14
C SER A 430 18.80 -27.46 -9.63
N PHE A 431 18.00 -28.42 -9.20
CA PHE A 431 17.86 -28.80 -7.79
C PHE A 431 18.30 -30.24 -7.58
N GLY A 432 18.63 -30.59 -6.34
CA GLY A 432 19.06 -31.94 -6.01
C GLY A 432 18.52 -32.45 -4.70
N PHE A 433 18.66 -33.76 -4.51
CA PHE A 433 18.17 -34.46 -3.34
C PHE A 433 18.96 -35.75 -3.08
N THR A 434 19.00 -36.15 -1.81
CA THR A 434 19.58 -37.41 -1.35
C THR A 434 18.46 -38.37 -0.99
N VAL A 435 18.52 -39.60 -1.50
CA VAL A 435 17.53 -40.66 -1.27
C VAL A 435 18.16 -41.80 -0.46
N THR A 436 17.44 -42.24 0.56
CA THR A 436 17.71 -43.49 1.27
C THR A 436 16.81 -44.57 0.71
N THR A 437 17.36 -45.72 0.31
CA THR A 437 16.58 -46.79 -0.32
C THR A 437 15.78 -47.63 0.68
N ASN A 438 16.13 -47.58 1.97
CA ASN A 438 15.46 -48.31 3.06
C ASN A 438 15.27 -49.81 2.77
N GLY A 439 16.30 -50.45 2.21
CA GLY A 439 16.28 -51.86 1.81
C GLY A 439 15.58 -52.14 0.47
N GLY A 440 15.05 -51.10 -0.20
CA GLY A 440 14.49 -51.16 -1.55
C GLY A 440 15.53 -50.93 -2.66
N SER A 441 15.06 -50.86 -3.91
CA SER A 441 15.91 -50.61 -5.09
C SER A 441 16.45 -49.17 -5.11
N ALA A 442 17.57 -48.97 -5.80
CA ALA A 442 18.13 -47.64 -6.10
C ALA A 442 17.59 -47.05 -7.41
N SER A 443 16.38 -47.45 -7.82
CA SER A 443 15.76 -46.95 -9.04
C SER A 443 15.52 -45.44 -8.97
N PRO A 444 15.81 -44.66 -10.03
CA PRO A 444 15.46 -43.25 -10.11
C PRO A 444 13.97 -42.98 -9.90
N PRO A 445 13.60 -41.79 -9.39
CA PRO A 445 12.20 -41.39 -9.34
C PRO A 445 11.65 -41.16 -10.75
N ALA A 446 10.33 -41.37 -10.91
CA ALA A 446 9.65 -40.93 -12.11
C ALA A 446 9.50 -39.41 -12.06
N VAL A 447 10.05 -38.71 -13.06
CA VAL A 447 9.94 -37.26 -13.19
C VAL A 447 8.66 -36.92 -13.95
N GLY A 448 7.73 -36.24 -13.29
CA GLY A 448 6.53 -35.75 -13.95
C GLY A 448 6.78 -34.48 -14.77
N ALA A 449 5.77 -34.07 -15.53
CA ALA A 449 5.86 -32.88 -16.37
C ALA A 449 6.14 -31.63 -15.51
N CYS A 450 7.10 -30.82 -15.97
CA CYS A 450 7.35 -29.51 -15.40
C CYS A 450 6.14 -28.60 -15.69
N LYS A 451 5.64 -27.90 -14.67
CA LYS A 451 4.52 -26.97 -14.78
C LYS A 451 4.98 -25.57 -14.45
N VAL A 452 4.53 -24.61 -15.23
CA VAL A 452 4.71 -23.17 -14.96
C VAL A 452 3.48 -22.62 -14.25
N SER A 453 3.63 -21.57 -13.44
CA SER A 453 2.52 -20.85 -12.82
C SER A 453 2.73 -19.34 -12.64
#